data_AF-A0AAD4LAD2-F1
#
_entry.id   AF-A0AAD4LAD2-F1
#
_cell.length_a   1.000
_cell.length_b   1.000
_cell.length_c   1.000
_cell.angle_alpha   90.00
_cell.angle_beta   90.00
_cell.angle_gamma   90.00
#
_symmetry.space_group_name_H-M   'P 1'
#
loop_
_entity.id
_entity.type
_entity.pdbx_description
1 polymer ?
#
loop_
_entity_poly.entity_id
_entity_poly.type
_entity_poly.pdbx_seq_one_letter_code
_entity_poly.pdbx_strand_id
1 'polypeptide(L)'
;MSVSPFSDAHRRYVKSLFKRMLVNERNWVVRYDLWRARACAVRAEFERNRNVHDPRALAAILEKAEEELARKRHPDPYIPAAFPGGTKWERNAPPRLGPIFDHEAHH
;
A
#
# COMPACT_ATOMS: atom_id res chain seq x y z
N MET A 1 -32.34 -3.25 -1.79
CA MET A 1 -30.95 -3.10 -1.32
C MET A 1 -30.08 -4.04 -2.13
N SER A 2 -29.10 -3.54 -2.88
CA SER A 2 -28.20 -4.41 -3.65
C SER A 2 -27.24 -5.09 -2.68
N VAL A 3 -27.37 -6.41 -2.52
CA VAL A 3 -26.41 -7.21 -1.76
C VAL A 3 -25.10 -7.20 -2.56
N SER A 4 -24.04 -6.63 -1.98
CA SER A 4 -22.71 -6.67 -2.60
C SER A 4 -22.27 -8.13 -2.70
N PRO A 5 -21.87 -8.62 -3.89
CA PRO A 5 -21.40 -10.01 -4.05
C PRO A 5 -20.09 -10.27 -3.28
N PHE A 6 -19.42 -9.22 -2.80
CA PHE A 6 -18.17 -9.31 -2.05
C PHE A 6 -18.26 -8.64 -0.68
N SER A 7 -17.54 -9.20 0.28
CA SER A 7 -17.39 -8.64 1.62
C SER A 7 -16.59 -7.32 1.60
N ASP A 8 -16.79 -6.50 2.63
CA ASP A 8 -16.00 -5.27 2.80
C ASP A 8 -14.50 -5.55 2.96
N ALA A 9 -14.14 -6.67 3.58
CA ALA A 9 -12.76 -7.12 3.72
C ALA A 9 -12.12 -7.36 2.35
N HIS A 10 -12.82 -8.06 1.45
CA HIS A 10 -12.36 -8.30 0.09
C HIS A 10 -12.14 -6.98 -0.67
N ARG A 11 -13.09 -6.04 -0.59
CA ARG A 11 -12.97 -4.73 -1.25
C ARG A 11 -11.77 -3.93 -0.74
N ARG A 12 -11.50 -3.95 0.57
CA ARG A 12 -10.33 -3.28 1.17
C ARG A 12 -9.03 -3.94 0.71
N TYR A 13 -9.00 -5.27 0.65
CA TYR A 13 -7.86 -6.03 0.20
C TYR A 13 -7.50 -5.73 -1.27
N VAL A 14 -8.47 -5.80 -2.19
CA VAL A 14 -8.26 -5.49 -3.61
C VAL A 14 -7.79 -4.05 -3.82
N LYS A 15 -8.39 -3.08 -3.11
CA LYS A 15 -7.95 -1.67 -3.16
C LYS A 15 -6.51 -1.51 -2.66
N SER A 16 -6.13 -2.22 -1.60
CA SER A 16 -4.77 -2.22 -1.06
C SER A 16 -3.78 -2.81 -2.07
N LEU A 17 -4.10 -3.97 -2.66
CA LEU A 17 -3.28 -4.61 -3.69
C LEU A 17 -3.08 -3.69 -4.90
N PHE A 18 -4.17 -3.11 -5.42
CA PHE A 18 -4.10 -2.16 -6.54
C PHE A 18 -3.19 -0.96 -6.22
N LYS A 19 -3.34 -0.36 -5.02
CA LYS A 19 -2.47 0.73 -4.58
C LYS A 19 -1.01 0.29 -4.51
N ARG A 20 -0.72 -0.88 -3.93
CA ARG A 20 0.65 -1.41 -3.82
C ARG A 20 1.28 -1.63 -5.18
N MET A 21 0.55 -2.19 -6.15
CA MET A 21 1.04 -2.39 -7.51
C MET A 21 1.36 -1.06 -8.22
N LEU A 22 0.47 -0.06 -8.13
CA LEU A 22 0.71 1.26 -8.72
C LEU A 22 1.92 1.98 -8.10
N VAL A 23 2.08 1.90 -6.78
CA VAL A 23 3.23 2.47 -6.07
C VAL A 23 4.51 1.76 -6.46
N ASN A 24 4.49 0.42 -6.57
CA ASN A 24 5.65 -0.34 -7.01
C ASN A 24 6.08 0.04 -8.44
N GLU A 25 5.14 0.17 -9.38
CA GLU A 25 5.44 0.67 -10.73
C GLU A 25 6.00 2.10 -10.72
N ARG A 26 5.52 2.95 -9.80
CA ARG A 26 6.04 4.31 -9.64
C ARG A 26 7.48 4.34 -9.15
N ASN A 27 7.84 3.41 -8.26
CA ASN A 27 9.20 3.27 -7.73
C ASN A 27 10.18 2.86 -8.84
N TRP A 28 9.78 1.96 -9.74
CA TRP A 28 10.61 1.58 -10.89
C TRP A 28 10.66 2.65 -11.99
N VAL A 29 9.57 3.38 -12.22
CA VAL A 29 9.43 4.31 -13.35
C VAL A 29 9.28 5.75 -12.88
N VAL A 30 10.42 6.44 -12.82
CA VAL A 30 10.52 7.86 -12.41
C VAL A 30 9.84 8.79 -13.42
N ARG A 31 9.96 8.49 -14.71
CA ARG A 31 9.36 9.25 -15.82
C ARG A 31 7.84 9.09 -15.88
N TYR A 32 7.10 10.18 -15.80
CA TYR A 32 5.65 10.16 -15.60
C TYR A 32 4.87 9.68 -16.83
N ASP A 33 5.37 10.00 -18.04
CA ASP A 33 4.84 9.56 -19.32
C ASP A 33 4.85 8.02 -19.44
N LEU A 34 5.99 7.40 -19.13
CA LEU A 34 6.14 5.95 -19.13
C LEU A 34 5.34 5.30 -18.00
N TRP A 35 5.34 5.91 -16.81
CA TRP A 35 4.59 5.39 -15.66
C TRP A 35 3.08 5.36 -15.94
N ARG A 36 2.53 6.38 -16.59
CA ARG A 36 1.10 6.46 -16.87
C ARG A 36 0.63 5.30 -17.76
N ALA A 37 1.41 4.94 -18.78
CA ALA A 37 1.12 3.78 -19.62
C ALA A 37 1.10 2.48 -18.80
N ARG A 38 2.07 2.29 -17.90
CA ARG A 38 2.10 1.12 -16.99
C ARG A 38 0.93 1.11 -16.01
N ALA A 39 0.60 2.26 -15.41
CA ALA A 39 -0.54 2.39 -14.51
C ALA A 39 -1.87 2.05 -15.21
N CYS A 40 -2.04 2.46 -16.47
CA CYS A 40 -3.18 2.06 -17.30
C CYS A 40 -3.20 0.54 -17.56
N ALA A 41 -2.05 -0.09 -17.80
CA ALA A 41 -1.97 -1.53 -17.97
C ALA A 41 -2.38 -2.29 -16.70
N VAL A 42 -1.89 -1.86 -15.52
CA VAL A 42 -2.31 -2.41 -14.22
C VAL A 42 -3.81 -2.23 -14.04
N ARG A 43 -4.37 -1.06 -14.33
CA ARG A 43 -5.82 -0.84 -14.24
C ARG A 43 -6.61 -1.75 -15.17
N ALA A 44 -6.17 -1.91 -16.43
CA ALA A 44 -6.82 -2.78 -17.38
C ALA A 44 -6.88 -4.23 -16.87
N GLU A 45 -5.84 -4.70 -16.19
CA GLU A 45 -5.81 -6.03 -15.58
C GLU A 45 -6.83 -6.21 -14.44
N PHE A 46 -7.02 -5.20 -13.60
CA PHE A 46 -8.05 -5.25 -12.56
C PHE A 46 -9.45 -5.19 -13.17
N GLU A 47 -9.68 -4.37 -14.20
CA GLU A 47 -11.00 -4.29 -14.85
C GLU A 47 -11.33 -5.60 -15.60
N ARG A 48 -10.35 -6.28 -16.20
CA ARG A 48 -10.55 -7.62 -16.82
C ARG A 48 -11.08 -8.65 -15.83
N ASN A 49 -10.66 -8.58 -14.56
CA ASN A 49 -11.03 -9.55 -13.53
C ASN A 49 -12.15 -9.05 -12.59
N ARG A 50 -12.82 -7.94 -12.92
CA ARG A 50 -13.80 -7.28 -12.05
C ARG A 50 -15.04 -8.13 -11.74
N ASN A 51 -15.47 -8.96 -12.68
CA ASN A 51 -16.71 -9.73 -12.60
C ASN A 51 -16.46 -11.23 -12.36
N VAL A 52 -15.34 -11.59 -11.75
CA VAL A 52 -15.06 -12.99 -11.38
C VAL A 52 -15.83 -13.32 -10.10
N HIS A 53 -16.77 -14.26 -10.21
CA HIS A 53 -17.63 -14.65 -9.08
C HIS A 53 -17.25 -15.98 -8.43
N ASP A 54 -16.47 -16.82 -9.11
CA ASP A 54 -15.97 -18.07 -8.53
C ASP A 54 -14.88 -17.78 -7.48
N PRO A 55 -15.06 -18.16 -6.20
CA PRO A 55 -14.08 -17.93 -5.15
C PRO A 55 -12.73 -18.61 -5.41
N ARG A 56 -12.71 -19.77 -6.08
CA ARG A 56 -11.46 -20.51 -6.36
C ARG A 56 -10.65 -19.79 -7.43
N ALA A 57 -11.28 -19.40 -8.53
CA ALA A 57 -10.64 -18.57 -9.55
C ALA A 57 -10.14 -17.24 -8.96
N LEU A 58 -10.93 -16.59 -8.10
CA LEU A 58 -10.54 -15.34 -7.45
C LEU A 58 -9.30 -15.50 -6.57
N ALA A 59 -9.23 -16.57 -5.77
CA ALA A 59 -8.07 -16.86 -4.94
C ALA A 59 -6.79 -17.04 -5.79
N ALA A 60 -6.88 -17.83 -6.87
CA ALA A 60 -5.75 -18.06 -7.77
C ALA A 60 -5.28 -16.76 -8.47
N ILE A 61 -6.20 -15.88 -8.86
CA ILE A 61 -5.86 -14.58 -9.47
C ILE A 61 -5.13 -13.69 -8.46
N LEU A 62 -5.61 -13.62 -7.22
CA LEU A 62 -5.02 -12.80 -6.17
C LEU A 62 -3.64 -13.33 -5.76
N GLU A 63 -3.50 -14.66 -5.62
CA GLU A 63 -2.22 -15.31 -5.33
C GLU A 63 -1.18 -15.00 -6.42
N LYS A 64 -1.54 -15.20 -7.68
CA LYS A 64 -0.68 -14.84 -8.81
C LYS A 64 -0.27 -13.36 -8.78
N ALA A 65 -1.21 -12.46 -8.50
CA ALA A 65 -0.92 -11.02 -8.44
C ALA A 65 0.04 -10.67 -7.27
N GLU A 66 -0.08 -11.33 -6.12
CA GLU A 66 0.84 -11.16 -4.99
C GLU A 66 2.23 -11.71 -5.31
N GLU A 67 2.33 -12.87 -5.96
CA GLU A 67 3.60 -13.43 -6.42
C GLU A 67 4.30 -12.50 -7.42
N GLU A 68 3.57 -11.96 -8.39
CA GLU A 68 4.12 -11.03 -9.35
C GLU A 68 4.62 -9.74 -8.70
N LEU A 69 3.86 -9.21 -7.73
CA LEU A 69 4.25 -8.04 -6.96
C LEU A 69 5.47 -8.32 -6.07
N ALA A 70 5.55 -9.50 -5.46
CA ALA A 70 6.70 -9.91 -4.66
C ALA A 70 7.96 -10.03 -5.51
N ARG A 71 7.86 -10.68 -6.68
CA ARG A 71 8.97 -10.85 -7.62
C ARG A 71 9.49 -9.52 -8.17
N LYS A 72 8.61 -8.57 -8.45
CA LYS A 72 8.94 -7.25 -9.02
C LYS A 72 9.09 -6.16 -7.96
N ARG A 73 9.22 -6.51 -6.68
CA ARG A 73 9.30 -5.52 -5.60
C ARG A 73 10.57 -4.68 -5.74
N HIS A 74 10.42 -3.36 -5.75
CA HIS A 74 11.57 -2.46 -5.77
C HIS A 74 12.38 -2.60 -4.46
N PRO A 75 13.72 -2.74 -4.51
CA PRO A 75 14.53 -2.94 -3.31
C PRO A 75 14.57 -1.70 -2.40
N ASP A 76 14.53 -0.50 -2.98
CA ASP A 76 14.57 0.78 -2.27
C ASP A 76 13.39 1.69 -2.66
N PRO A 77 12.18 1.46 -2.13
CA PRO A 77 10.98 2.19 -2.56
C PRO A 77 11.03 3.66 -2.15
N TYR A 78 10.36 4.54 -2.90
CA TYR A 78 10.23 5.95 -2.50
C TYR A 78 9.39 6.09 -1.23
N ILE A 79 9.99 6.69 -0.18
CA ILE A 79 9.33 7.01 1.08
C ILE A 79 9.33 8.54 1.26
N PRO A 80 8.16 9.17 1.49
CA PRO A 80 8.11 10.59 1.80
C PRO A 80 8.98 10.93 3.02
N ALA A 81 9.70 12.05 2.97
CA ALA A 81 10.75 12.33 3.94
C ALA A 81 10.28 12.29 5.41
N ALA A 82 9.07 12.75 5.70
CA ALA A 82 8.53 12.80 7.07
C ALA A 82 7.73 11.55 7.49
N PHE A 83 7.68 10.51 6.65
CA PHE A 83 7.00 9.25 6.98
C PHE A 83 7.99 8.26 7.62
N PRO A 84 7.52 7.22 8.33
CA PRO A 84 8.40 6.18 8.85
C PRO A 84 9.32 5.60 7.77
N GLY A 85 10.62 5.55 8.05
CA GLY A 85 11.67 5.15 7.09
C GLY A 85 12.13 6.25 6.12
N GLY A 86 11.54 7.44 6.18
CA GLY A 86 11.94 8.61 5.40
C GLY A 86 13.13 9.35 6.04
N THR A 87 13.82 10.16 5.24
CA THR A 87 15.05 10.85 5.66
C THR A 87 14.87 11.91 6.76
N LYS A 88 13.65 12.39 6.99
CA LYS A 88 13.28 13.39 8.01
C LYS A 88 12.40 12.81 9.11
N TRP A 89 12.18 11.49 9.15
CA TRP A 89 11.45 10.84 10.23
C TRP A 89 12.12 11.10 11.57
N GLU A 90 11.32 11.46 12.59
CA GLU A 90 11.79 11.71 13.97
C GLU A 90 12.92 12.73 14.14
N ARG A 91 13.26 13.51 13.10
CA ARG A 91 14.37 14.46 13.14
C ARG A 91 14.18 15.54 14.22
N ASN A 92 12.95 16.03 14.37
CA ASN A 92 12.55 17.07 15.32
C ASN A 92 11.30 16.64 16.09
N ALA A 93 11.32 15.46 16.73
CA ALA A 93 10.21 15.03 17.56
C ALA A 93 10.05 16.00 18.76
N PRO A 94 8.85 16.54 19.02
CA PRO A 94 8.65 17.40 20.18
C PRO A 94 8.93 16.61 21.47
N PRO A 95 9.60 17.22 22.46
CA PRO A 95 9.79 16.56 23.74
C PRO A 95 8.44 16.22 24.36
N ARG A 96 8.40 15.15 25.17
CA ARG A 96 7.19 14.83 25.93
C ARG A 96 6.98 15.92 26.97
N LEU A 97 5.95 16.74 26.78
CA LEU A 97 5.52 17.72 27.77
C LEU A 97 4.64 16.98 28.79
N GLY A 98 5.30 16.42 29.82
CA GLY A 98 4.65 15.83 30.99
C GLY A 98 4.71 16.77 32.20
N PRO A 99 4.01 16.45 33.30
CA PRO A 99 4.26 17.13 34.57
C PRO A 99 5.73 16.99 34.96
N ILE A 100 6.26 18.00 35.67
CA ILE A 100 7.62 17.94 36.22
C ILE A 100 7.69 16.71 37.13
N PHE A 101 8.65 15.84 36.87
CA PHE A 101 8.89 14.68 37.72
C PHE A 101 9.58 15.15 39.00
N ASP A 102 8.82 15.18 40.10
CA ASP A 102 9.35 15.44 41.43
C ASP A 102 9.92 14.13 42.01
N HIS A 103 11.24 14.08 42.15
CA HIS A 103 11.97 12.92 42.65
C HIS A 103 12.15 12.94 44.17
N GLU A 104 11.80 14.05 44.84
CA GLU A 104 11.96 14.24 46.28
C GLU A 104 10.67 13.92 47.06
N ALA A 105 9.53 13.77 46.39
CA ALA A 105 8.22 13.54 47.02
C ALA A 105 8.09 12.22 47.82
N HIS A 106 9.09 11.34 47.79
CA HIS A 106 9.10 10.02 48.44
C HIS A 106 10.29 9.80 49.39
N HIS A 107 11.11 10.82 49.64
CA HIS A 107 12.20 10.80 50.63
C HIS A 107 11.79 11.55 51.90
#